data_AF-A0A4S4K6I5-F1
#
_entry.id   AF-A0A4S4K6I5-F1
#
_cell.length_a   1.000
_cell.length_b   1.000
_cell.length_c   1.000
_cell.angle_alpha   90.00
_cell.angle_beta   90.00
_cell.angle_gamma   90.00
#
_symmetry.space_group_name_H-M   'P 1'
#
loop_
_entity.id
_entity.type
_entity.pdbx_description
1 polymer ?
#
loop_
_entity_poly.entity_id
_entity_poly.type
_entity_poly.pdbx_seq_one_letter_code
_entity_poly.pdbx_strand_id
1 'polypeptide(L)'
;MESFSYPQFPRDVSTVYIALFDRVSNAAEIRSRLVKAVSMTGPEGEHEREIMNFAFIDARLISEAIRRYGVSDDSTAVFVVRIANSTTDAKTKMQSVVKGDLVPISDLQNITDWGNVKKYNKLNNEPALKGAGPKEKYVVNEIVISSVAMKSVVA
;
A
#
# COMPACT_ATOMS: atom_id res chain seq x y z
N MET A 1 -9.03 3.90 -8.49
CA MET A 1 -7.70 4.53 -8.60
C MET A 1 -7.88 6.00 -8.33
N GLU A 2 -7.03 6.55 -7.48
CA GLU A 2 -6.99 7.96 -7.11
C GLU A 2 -5.62 8.54 -7.46
N SER A 3 -5.55 9.85 -7.65
CA SER A 3 -4.31 10.56 -7.95
C SER A 3 -4.17 11.80 -7.08
N PHE A 4 -3.01 11.98 -6.48
CA PHE A 4 -2.68 13.12 -5.62
C PHE A 4 -1.52 13.90 -6.24
N SER A 5 -1.66 15.22 -6.34
CA SER A 5 -0.64 16.12 -6.86
C SER A 5 -0.03 16.94 -5.72
N TYR A 6 1.30 16.92 -5.65
CA TYR A 6 2.09 17.56 -4.61
C TYR A 6 2.97 18.65 -5.23
N PRO A 7 2.50 19.91 -5.26
CA PRO A 7 3.16 21.00 -5.98
C PRO A 7 4.54 21.39 -5.41
N GLN A 8 4.84 20.97 -4.18
CA GLN A 8 6.13 21.19 -3.54
C GLN A 8 7.26 20.29 -4.10
N PHE A 9 6.94 19.24 -4.85
CA PHE A 9 7.92 18.36 -5.48
C PHE A 9 8.15 18.72 -6.95
N PRO A 10 9.34 18.38 -7.50
CA PRO A 10 9.61 18.49 -8.93
C PRO A 10 8.51 17.81 -9.78
N ARG A 11 8.19 18.39 -10.94
CA ARG A 11 7.03 17.98 -11.78
C ARG A 11 7.11 16.53 -12.27
N ASP A 12 8.30 15.98 -12.35
CA ASP A 12 8.60 14.60 -12.73
C ASP A 12 8.22 13.58 -11.65
N VAL A 13 8.08 14.02 -10.39
CA VAL A 13 7.72 13.18 -9.23
C VAL A 13 6.60 13.78 -8.38
N SER A 14 5.84 14.75 -8.92
CA SER A 14 4.81 15.47 -8.17
C SER A 14 3.48 14.73 -8.09
N THR A 15 3.26 13.66 -8.87
CA THR A 15 1.97 12.96 -8.92
C THR A 15 2.09 11.53 -8.40
N VAL A 16 1.24 11.19 -7.43
CA VAL A 16 1.13 9.84 -6.86
C VAL A 16 -0.17 9.22 -7.31
N TYR A 17 -0.07 8.04 -7.93
CA TYR A 17 -1.21 7.21 -8.33
C TYR A 17 -1.37 6.05 -7.35
N ILE A 18 -2.58 5.86 -6.84
CA ILE A 18 -2.90 4.82 -5.85
C ILE A 18 -4.10 4.01 -6.35
N ALA A 19 -3.97 2.69 -6.33
CA ALA A 19 -5.05 1.75 -6.64
C ALA A 19 -5.16 0.67 -5.56
N LEU A 20 -6.39 0.37 -5.16
CA LEU A 20 -6.71 -0.75 -4.26
C LEU A 20 -7.26 -1.91 -5.11
N PHE A 21 -6.62 -3.06 -5.02
CA PHE A 21 -7.10 -4.30 -5.61
C PHE A 21 -7.56 -5.25 -4.51
N ASP A 22 -8.75 -5.81 -4.68
CA ASP A 22 -9.30 -6.88 -3.85
C ASP A 22 -9.33 -8.21 -4.64
N ARG A 23 -9.49 -9.34 -3.95
CA ARG A 23 -9.50 -10.68 -4.54
C ARG A 23 -8.29 -10.96 -5.44
N VAL A 24 -7.13 -10.46 -5.02
CA VAL A 24 -5.86 -10.69 -5.72
C VAL A 24 -5.52 -12.17 -5.67
N SER A 25 -5.25 -12.74 -6.85
CA SER A 25 -4.99 -14.17 -7.03
C SER A 25 -3.54 -14.49 -7.39
N ASN A 26 -2.72 -13.46 -7.67
CA ASN A 26 -1.35 -13.61 -8.15
C ASN A 26 -0.31 -12.91 -7.28
N ALA A 27 -0.56 -12.76 -5.98
CA ALA A 27 0.35 -12.10 -5.05
C ALA A 27 1.74 -12.77 -4.99
N ALA A 28 1.80 -14.10 -4.97
CA ALA A 28 3.05 -14.87 -5.05
C ALA A 28 3.82 -14.60 -6.36
N GLU A 29 3.11 -14.48 -7.49
CA GLU A 29 3.69 -14.13 -8.78
C GLU A 29 4.29 -12.71 -8.75
N ILE A 30 3.56 -11.74 -8.21
CA ILE A 30 4.02 -10.34 -8.04
C ILE A 30 5.30 -10.33 -7.21
N ARG A 31 5.31 -11.00 -6.06
CA ARG A 31 6.50 -11.09 -5.19
C ARG A 31 7.68 -11.74 -5.91
N SER A 32 7.46 -12.85 -6.60
CA SER A 32 8.51 -13.52 -7.39
C SER A 32 9.09 -12.61 -8.47
N ARG A 33 8.23 -11.83 -9.16
CA ARG A 33 8.66 -10.90 -10.21
C ARG A 33 9.46 -9.71 -9.65
N LEU A 34 9.09 -9.19 -8.49
CA LEU A 34 9.88 -8.15 -7.78
C LEU A 34 11.29 -8.65 -7.46
N VAL A 35 11.41 -9.86 -6.90
CA VAL A 35 12.73 -10.46 -6.61
C VAL A 35 13.54 -10.67 -7.88
N LYS A 36 12.90 -11.15 -8.95
CA LYS A 36 13.52 -11.33 -10.27
C LYS A 36 14.03 -10.01 -10.87
N ALA A 37 13.22 -8.95 -10.82
CA ALA A 37 13.57 -7.61 -11.34
C ALA A 37 14.83 -7.03 -10.68
N VAL A 38 14.98 -7.24 -9.37
CA VAL A 38 16.15 -6.76 -8.61
C VAL A 38 17.39 -7.63 -8.86
N SER A 39 17.21 -8.93 -9.13
CA SER A 39 18.31 -9.89 -9.26
C SER A 39 18.90 -9.99 -10.67
N MET A 40 18.14 -9.62 -11.71
CA MET A 40 18.57 -9.73 -13.11
C MET A 40 19.37 -8.50 -13.59
N THR A 41 20.46 -8.75 -14.31
CA THR A 41 21.28 -7.74 -14.99
C THR A 41 21.02 -7.74 -16.49
N GLY A 42 21.34 -6.63 -17.16
CA GLY A 42 21.19 -6.49 -18.61
C GLY A 42 19.81 -6.00 -19.06
N PRO A 43 19.57 -5.92 -20.38
CA PRO A 43 18.37 -5.28 -20.95
C PRO A 43 17.05 -5.91 -20.50
N GLU A 44 16.98 -7.25 -20.35
CA GLU A 44 15.76 -7.89 -19.86
C GLU A 44 15.47 -7.52 -18.39
N GLY A 45 16.52 -7.35 -17.57
CA GLY A 45 16.39 -6.92 -16.18
C GLY A 45 15.90 -5.48 -16.06
N GLU A 46 16.38 -4.58 -16.93
CA GLU A 46 15.90 -3.19 -16.98
C GLU A 46 14.43 -3.12 -17.38
N HIS A 47 14.02 -3.91 -18.37
CA HIS A 47 12.62 -3.98 -18.78
C HIS A 47 11.69 -4.51 -17.68
N GLU A 48 12.10 -5.58 -16.98
CA GLU A 48 11.31 -6.11 -15.86
C GLU A 48 11.25 -5.11 -14.70
N ARG A 49 12.34 -4.38 -14.41
CA ARG A 49 12.34 -3.29 -13.41
C ARG A 49 11.39 -2.16 -13.78
N GLU A 50 11.31 -1.79 -15.05
CA GLU A 50 10.39 -0.77 -15.52
C GLU A 50 8.93 -1.21 -15.36
N ILE A 51 8.61 -2.46 -15.72
CA ILE A 51 7.27 -3.03 -15.55
C ILE A 51 6.90 -3.14 -14.06
N MET A 52 7.86 -3.50 -13.22
CA MET A 52 7.64 -3.70 -11.79
C MET A 52 7.89 -2.43 -10.95
N ASN A 53 8.01 -1.26 -11.58
CA ASN A 53 8.26 0.02 -10.91
C ASN A 53 7.00 0.56 -10.20
N PHE A 54 6.60 -0.17 -9.17
CA PHE A 54 5.45 0.08 -8.31
C PHE A 54 5.83 -0.30 -6.87
N ALA A 55 5.26 0.40 -5.89
CA ALA A 55 5.22 -0.11 -4.53
C ALA A 55 3.95 -0.93 -4.34
N PHE A 56 4.11 -2.19 -3.90
CA PHE A 56 3.02 -3.10 -3.56
C PHE A 56 2.93 -3.23 -2.04
N ILE A 57 1.77 -2.88 -1.48
CA ILE A 57 1.52 -2.84 -0.05
C ILE A 57 0.32 -3.75 0.25
N ASP A 58 0.44 -4.73 1.15
CA ASP A 58 -0.68 -5.53 1.64
C ASP A 58 -1.68 -4.61 2.35
N ALA A 59 -2.88 -4.47 1.78
CA ALA A 59 -3.87 -3.52 2.26
C ALA A 59 -4.44 -3.87 3.64
N ARG A 60 -4.25 -5.12 4.10
CA ARG A 60 -4.75 -5.58 5.40
C ARG A 60 -3.89 -5.09 6.57
N LEU A 61 -2.62 -4.73 6.30
CA LEU A 61 -1.62 -4.44 7.33
C LEU A 61 -1.09 -3.01 7.15
N ILE A 62 -1.57 -2.05 7.95
CA ILE A 62 -1.08 -0.65 7.94
C ILE A 62 -0.52 -0.27 9.35
N SER A 63 0.56 -0.93 9.83
CA SER A 63 1.68 -0.45 10.73
C SER A 63 3.02 -1.28 10.62
N GLU A 64 4.19 -0.60 10.43
CA GLU A 64 5.64 -1.02 10.26
C GLU A 64 6.24 -1.38 8.85
N ALA A 65 7.34 -0.70 8.45
CA ALA A 65 7.53 0.00 7.16
C ALA A 65 7.79 -0.74 5.83
N ILE A 66 8.33 -1.96 5.76
CA ILE A 66 8.47 -2.68 4.44
C ILE A 66 8.38 -4.19 4.67
N ARG A 67 9.06 -4.70 5.71
CA ARG A 67 9.07 -6.12 6.06
C ARG A 67 7.70 -6.68 6.49
N ARG A 68 6.78 -5.82 6.95
CA ARG A 68 5.42 -6.24 7.37
C ARG A 68 4.33 -5.90 6.36
N TYR A 69 4.66 -5.13 5.33
CA TYR A 69 3.69 -4.53 4.42
C TYR A 69 3.89 -4.90 2.97
N GLY A 70 5.09 -5.31 2.59
CA GLY A 70 5.29 -5.83 1.25
C GLY A 70 4.30 -6.95 1.00
N VAL A 71 3.84 -7.06 -0.24
CA VAL A 71 3.01 -8.17 -0.69
C VAL A 71 3.64 -9.52 -0.28
N SER A 72 2.87 -10.37 0.38
CA SER A 72 3.22 -11.75 0.70
C SER A 72 2.54 -12.70 -0.29
N ASP A 73 2.95 -13.97 -0.29
CA ASP A 73 2.41 -14.96 -1.23
C ASP A 73 0.89 -15.19 -1.02
N ASP A 74 0.39 -14.89 0.18
CA ASP A 74 -1.00 -15.02 0.63
C ASP A 74 -1.77 -13.69 0.69
N SER A 75 -1.22 -12.59 0.17
CA SER A 75 -1.95 -11.32 0.10
C SER A 75 -3.15 -11.43 -0.83
N THR A 76 -4.36 -11.18 -0.31
CA THR A 76 -5.61 -11.19 -1.09
C THR A 76 -6.09 -9.79 -1.46
N ALA A 77 -5.50 -8.75 -0.86
CA ALA A 77 -5.78 -7.36 -1.17
C ALA A 77 -4.49 -6.53 -1.13
N VAL A 78 -4.29 -5.69 -2.15
CA VAL A 78 -3.01 -4.99 -2.38
C VAL A 78 -3.27 -3.54 -2.81
N PHE A 79 -2.58 -2.61 -2.16
CA PHE A 79 -2.34 -1.27 -2.66
C PHE A 79 -1.19 -1.27 -3.66
N VAL A 80 -1.44 -0.70 -4.82
CA VAL A 80 -0.43 -0.46 -5.84
C VAL A 80 -0.20 1.04 -5.95
N VAL A 81 1.02 1.48 -5.69
CA VAL A 81 1.41 2.89 -5.69
C VAL A 81 2.45 3.14 -6.76
N ARG A 82 2.28 4.19 -7.56
CA ARG A 82 3.27 4.67 -8.51
C ARG A 82 3.47 6.18 -8.36
N ILE A 83 4.71 6.60 -8.23
CA ILE A 83 5.09 8.01 -8.35
C ILE A 83 5.58 8.22 -9.78
N ALA A 84 4.95 9.13 -10.51
CA ALA A 84 5.31 9.42 -11.89
C ALA A 84 4.88 10.84 -12.26
N ASN A 85 5.35 11.31 -13.41
CA ASN A 85 4.72 12.44 -14.08
C ASN A 85 3.27 12.08 -14.47
N SER A 86 2.49 13.06 -14.92
CA SER A 86 1.14 12.86 -15.45
C SER A 86 1.11 11.73 -16.49
N THR A 87 0.74 10.51 -16.07
CA THR A 87 0.64 9.34 -16.94
C THR A 87 -0.83 8.95 -17.08
N THR A 88 -1.34 9.02 -18.30
CA THR A 88 -2.67 8.50 -18.65
C THR A 88 -2.72 6.96 -18.61
N ASP A 89 -1.57 6.30 -18.57
CA ASP A 89 -1.43 4.83 -18.64
C ASP A 89 -1.27 4.12 -17.28
N ALA A 90 -1.17 4.86 -16.16
CA ALA A 90 -0.90 4.29 -14.84
C ALA A 90 -1.89 3.17 -14.49
N LYS A 91 -3.18 3.41 -14.71
CA LYS A 91 -4.24 2.43 -14.46
C LYS A 91 -4.02 1.15 -15.26
N THR A 92 -3.77 1.27 -16.56
CA THR A 92 -3.57 0.13 -17.47
C THR A 92 -2.34 -0.68 -17.06
N LYS A 93 -1.23 -0.02 -16.69
CA LYS A 93 -0.01 -0.69 -16.23
C LYS A 93 -0.21 -1.38 -14.88
N MET A 94 -0.98 -0.81 -13.96
CA MET A 94 -1.32 -1.50 -12.71
C MET A 94 -2.14 -2.77 -12.97
N GLN A 95 -3.12 -2.68 -13.87
CA GLN A 95 -4.00 -3.81 -14.24
C GLN A 95 -3.28 -4.91 -15.03
N SER A 96 -2.19 -4.60 -15.74
CA SER A 96 -1.39 -5.63 -16.43
C SER A 96 -0.53 -6.48 -15.47
N VAL A 97 -0.28 -5.98 -14.25
CA VAL A 97 0.53 -6.68 -13.24
C VAL A 97 -0.35 -7.40 -12.22
N VAL A 98 -1.46 -6.80 -11.79
CA VAL A 98 -2.30 -7.35 -10.72
C VAL A 98 -3.53 -8.07 -11.27
N LYS A 99 -3.66 -9.37 -10.96
CA LYS A 99 -4.84 -10.20 -11.27
C LYS A 99 -5.80 -10.17 -10.07
N GLY A 100 -6.64 -9.14 -10.04
CA GLY A 100 -7.67 -8.92 -9.02
C GLY A 100 -8.62 -7.81 -9.44
N ASP A 101 -9.58 -7.50 -8.58
CA ASP A 101 -10.61 -6.51 -8.85
C ASP A 101 -10.21 -5.13 -8.35
N LEU A 102 -10.19 -4.15 -9.24
CA LEU A 102 -9.96 -2.76 -8.88
C LEU A 102 -11.19 -2.22 -8.14
N VAL A 103 -11.03 -1.88 -6.86
CA VAL A 103 -12.10 -1.38 -6.00
C VAL A 103 -11.83 0.07 -5.54
N PRO A 104 -12.87 0.82 -5.13
CA PRO A 104 -12.70 2.13 -4.50
C PRO A 104 -11.89 2.06 -3.20
N ILE A 105 -11.10 3.09 -2.88
CA ILE A 105 -10.32 3.13 -1.62
C ILE A 105 -11.23 3.13 -0.39
N SER A 106 -12.47 3.61 -0.52
CA SER A 106 -13.48 3.54 0.54
C SER A 106 -13.80 2.12 1.02
N ASP A 107 -13.49 1.08 0.23
CA ASP A 107 -13.70 -0.32 0.62
C ASP A 107 -12.65 -0.83 1.62
N LEU A 108 -11.59 -0.05 1.85
CA LEU A 108 -10.51 -0.42 2.77
C LEU A 108 -11.03 -0.79 4.16
N GLN A 109 -12.02 -0.07 4.68
CA GLN A 109 -12.62 -0.35 6.00
C GLN A 109 -13.15 -1.79 6.17
N ASN A 110 -13.51 -2.44 5.05
CA ASN A 110 -14.03 -3.80 4.98
C ASN A 110 -12.91 -4.84 4.82
N ILE A 111 -11.73 -4.42 4.35
CA ILE A 111 -10.57 -5.25 4.06
C ILE A 111 -9.55 -5.25 5.21
N THR A 112 -9.46 -4.13 5.94
CA THR A 112 -8.47 -3.93 7.02
C THR A 112 -8.59 -4.96 8.13
N ASP A 113 -7.47 -5.59 8.48
CA ASP A 113 -7.37 -6.43 9.67
C ASP A 113 -7.12 -5.56 10.91
N TRP A 114 -8.21 -5.15 11.55
CA TRP A 114 -8.19 -4.32 12.75
C TRP A 114 -7.51 -5.00 13.95
N GLY A 115 -7.47 -6.32 14.00
CA GLY A 115 -6.74 -7.06 15.03
C GLY A 115 -5.24 -6.87 14.89
N ASN A 116 -4.73 -7.02 13.67
CA ASN A 116 -3.32 -6.79 13.36
C ASN A 116 -2.93 -5.32 13.44
N VAL A 117 -3.78 -4.38 13.00
CA VAL A 117 -3.56 -2.93 13.16
C VAL A 117 -3.37 -2.57 14.63
N LYS A 118 -4.23 -3.06 15.54
CA LYS A 118 -4.08 -2.82 16.98
C LYS A 118 -2.81 -3.48 17.54
N LYS A 119 -2.52 -4.73 17.16
CA LYS A 119 -1.33 -5.45 17.60
C LYS A 119 -0.04 -4.72 17.22
N TYR A 120 0.08 -4.29 15.96
CA TYR A 120 1.31 -3.68 15.44
C TYR A 120 1.52 -2.24 15.89
N ASN A 121 0.44 -1.48 16.13
CA ASN A 121 0.49 -0.16 16.76
C ASN A 121 0.49 -0.21 18.30
N LYS A 122 0.57 -1.42 18.90
CA LYS A 122 0.58 -1.62 20.36
C LYS A 122 -0.66 -1.05 21.09
N LEU A 123 -1.82 -1.04 20.42
CA LEU A 123 -3.06 -0.45 20.92
C LEU A 123 -3.93 -1.43 21.72
N ASN A 124 -3.55 -2.70 21.84
CA ASN A 124 -4.38 -3.72 22.53
C ASN A 124 -4.72 -3.36 23.99
N ASN A 125 -3.87 -2.56 24.65
CA ASN A 125 -4.07 -2.11 26.02
C ASN A 125 -4.38 -0.61 26.13
N GLU A 126 -4.67 0.05 25.00
CA GLU A 126 -4.87 1.49 24.93
C GLU A 126 -6.11 1.92 25.73
N PRO A 127 -5.97 2.75 26.77
CA PRO A 127 -7.09 3.21 27.58
C PRO A 127 -8.21 3.87 26.75
N ALA A 128 -7.86 4.60 25.69
CA ALA A 128 -8.84 5.27 24.83
C ALA A 128 -9.76 4.28 24.06
N LEU A 129 -9.39 3.00 23.97
CA LEU A 129 -10.22 1.96 23.33
C LEU A 129 -11.17 1.27 24.30
N LYS A 130 -11.02 1.45 25.63
CA LYS A 130 -11.90 0.84 26.62
C LYS A 130 -13.31 1.43 26.52
N GLY A 131 -14.29 0.59 26.17
CA GLY A 131 -15.69 1.01 26.05
C GLY A 131 -16.03 1.75 24.76
N ALA A 132 -15.12 1.80 23.76
CA ALA A 132 -15.36 2.49 22.49
C ALA A 132 -16.48 1.85 21.64
N GLY A 133 -16.77 0.56 21.85
CA GLY A 133 -17.88 -0.14 21.22
C GLY A 133 -17.85 -0.02 19.68
N PRO A 134 -18.96 0.35 19.02
CA PRO A 134 -19.01 0.50 17.56
C PRO A 134 -18.01 1.52 16.98
N LYS A 135 -17.51 2.45 17.79
CA LYS A 135 -16.56 3.49 17.36
C LYS A 135 -15.10 3.08 17.49
N GLU A 136 -14.81 1.87 17.96
CA GLU A 136 -13.43 1.41 18.20
C GLU A 136 -12.52 1.59 16.98
N LYS A 137 -12.99 1.19 15.78
CA LYS A 137 -12.23 1.33 14.53
C LYS A 137 -11.86 2.78 14.22
N TYR A 138 -12.79 3.70 14.45
CA TYR A 138 -12.56 5.14 14.26
C TYR A 138 -11.49 5.65 15.24
N VAL A 139 -11.59 5.30 16.53
CA VAL A 139 -10.60 5.70 17.53
C VAL A 139 -9.21 5.13 17.22
N VAL A 140 -9.14 3.87 16.80
CA VAL A 140 -7.88 3.25 16.32
C VAL A 140 -7.30 4.05 15.15
N ASN A 141 -8.12 4.40 14.16
CA ASN A 141 -7.67 5.17 12.99
C ASN A 141 -7.06 6.52 13.41
N GLU A 142 -7.73 7.28 14.26
CA GLU A 142 -7.25 8.59 14.72
C GLU A 142 -5.93 8.49 15.49
N ILE A 143 -5.79 7.48 16.35
CA ILE A 143 -4.54 7.26 17.11
C ILE A 143 -3.39 6.91 16.17
N VAL A 144 -3.63 6.06 15.17
CA VAL A 144 -2.61 5.67 14.19
C VAL A 144 -2.18 6.85 13.33
N ILE A 145 -3.14 7.62 12.79
CA ILE A 145 -2.86 8.83 12.00
C ILE A 145 -2.05 9.83 12.84
N SER A 146 -2.49 10.08 14.08
CA SER A 146 -1.78 10.98 14.99
C SER A 146 -0.36 10.48 15.29
N SER A 147 -0.18 9.17 15.48
CA SER A 147 1.13 8.56 15.73
C SER A 147 2.07 8.73 14.53
N VAL A 148 1.57 8.58 13.30
CA VAL A 148 2.34 8.82 12.08
C VAL A 148 2.74 10.29 11.99
N ALA A 149 1.81 11.21 12.28
CA ALA A 149 2.09 12.66 12.27
C ALA A 149 3.10 13.10 13.35
N MET A 150 3.06 12.47 14.53
CA MET A 150 3.95 12.78 15.66
C MET A 150 5.33 12.13 15.54
N LYS A 151 5.47 11.07 14.74
CA LYS A 151 6.77 10.44 14.46
C LYS A 151 7.56 11.35 13.53
N SER A 152 8.11 12.42 14.10
CA SER A 152 8.96 13.38 13.41
C SER A 152 10.04 12.63 12.62
N VAL A 153 10.11 12.87 11.32
CA VAL A 153 11.29 12.52 10.53
C VAL A 153 12.35 13.51 10.98
N VAL A 154 13.15 13.12 11.98
CA VAL A 154 14.39 13.83 12.29
C VAL A 154 15.29 13.59 11.09
N ALA A 155 15.42 14.64 10.26
CA ALA A 155 16.31 14.69 9.11
C ALA A 155 17.78 14.58 9.54
#